data_AF-A0A0V0J185-F1
#
_entry.id   AF-A0A0V0J185-F1
#
_cell.length_a   1.000
_cell.length_b   1.000
_cell.length_c   1.000
_cell.angle_alpha   90.00
_cell.angle_beta   90.00
_cell.angle_gamma   90.00
#
_symmetry.space_group_name_H-M   'P 1'
#
loop_
_entity.id
_entity.type
_entity.pdbx_description
1 polymer ?
#
loop_
_entity_poly.entity_id
_entity_poly.type
_entity_poly.pdbx_seq_one_letter_code
_entity_poly.pdbx_strand_id
1 'polypeptide(L)'
;LVTSSFILPHMIQFTVISFYYVLVLMVVGVLKNINEQMKSIYCSNRVNAQFIKVEKIITLNQIEVVYVHMLEMKREINRAFQASILATAIQCFHSIVSESHILYHGLVVEHTLTTHDVCNCSIWIVYQLIKIYIISCSGSMLKEQVSKIGRSLHNILPGKDDARLYLEVQHFSSMILYQNAEMTVYDFFPLDATFTFNVISAAVMYIVMLVQFDATKKS
;
A
#
# COMPACT_ATOMS: atom_id res chain seq x y z
N LEU A 1 4.12 -35.06 -4.78
CA LEU A 1 3.49 -34.47 -5.98
C LEU A 1 2.50 -33.36 -5.59
N VAL A 2 1.47 -33.66 -4.77
CA VAL A 2 0.47 -32.68 -4.28
C VAL A 2 1.11 -31.50 -3.54
N THR A 3 2.07 -31.74 -2.65
CA THR A 3 2.82 -30.67 -1.97
C THR A 3 3.58 -29.76 -2.93
N SER A 4 4.19 -30.30 -3.99
CA SER A 4 4.89 -29.50 -5.00
C SER A 4 3.94 -28.71 -5.90
N SER A 5 2.74 -29.23 -6.18
CA SER A 5 1.77 -28.59 -7.08
C SER A 5 0.96 -27.48 -6.43
N PHE A 6 0.66 -27.57 -5.13
CA PHE A 6 -0.14 -26.56 -4.42
C PHE A 6 0.70 -25.53 -3.65
N ILE A 7 1.84 -25.93 -3.07
CA ILE A 7 2.66 -25.01 -2.27
C ILE A 7 3.45 -24.07 -3.19
N LEU A 8 3.95 -24.57 -4.32
CA LEU A 8 4.80 -23.78 -5.22
C LEU A 8 4.10 -22.52 -5.77
N PRO A 9 2.85 -22.56 -6.28
CA PRO A 9 2.15 -21.35 -6.71
C PRO A 9 1.96 -20.32 -5.59
N HIS A 10 1.65 -20.76 -4.38
CA HIS A 10 1.51 -19.87 -3.23
C HIS A 10 2.84 -19.24 -2.83
N MET A 11 3.93 -20.00 -2.84
CA MET A 11 5.27 -19.47 -2.60
C MET A 11 5.68 -18.44 -3.65
N ILE A 12 5.41 -18.71 -4.94
CA ILE A 12 5.67 -17.76 -6.03
C ILE A 12 4.88 -16.47 -5.81
N GLN A 13 3.58 -16.56 -5.54
CA GLN A 13 2.74 -15.38 -5.25
C GLN A 13 3.28 -14.58 -4.07
N PHE A 14 3.66 -15.26 -2.98
CA PHE A 14 4.20 -14.61 -1.80
C PHE A 14 5.54 -13.92 -2.10
N THR A 15 6.43 -14.56 -2.85
CA THR A 15 7.69 -13.96 -3.30
C THR A 15 7.44 -12.73 -4.18
N VAL A 16 6.47 -12.80 -5.10
CA VAL A 16 6.10 -11.65 -5.95
C VAL A 16 5.56 -10.49 -5.12
N ILE A 17 4.65 -10.75 -4.17
CA ILE A 17 4.15 -9.71 -3.25
C ILE A 17 5.27 -9.15 -2.38
N SER A 18 6.16 -9.98 -1.87
CA SER A 18 7.29 -9.55 -1.05
C SER A 18 8.22 -8.64 -1.85
N PHE A 19 8.50 -9.00 -3.10
CA PHE A 19 9.33 -8.18 -3.98
C PHE A 19 8.65 -6.84 -4.33
N TYR A 20 7.37 -6.86 -4.67
CA TYR A 20 6.55 -5.65 -4.82
C TYR A 20 6.62 -4.76 -3.56
N TYR A 21 6.42 -5.35 -2.38
CA TYR A 21 6.43 -4.63 -1.11
C TYR A 21 7.78 -3.95 -0.87
N VAL A 22 8.89 -4.64 -1.10
CA VAL A 22 10.24 -4.09 -0.95
C VAL A 22 10.47 -2.93 -1.93
N LEU A 23 10.06 -3.05 -3.19
CA LEU A 23 10.20 -1.97 -4.17
C LEU A 23 9.39 -0.72 -3.76
N VAL A 24 8.15 -0.90 -3.29
CA VAL A 24 7.36 0.22 -2.77
C VAL A 24 8.01 0.82 -1.53
N LEU A 25 8.54 0.01 -0.61
CA LEU A 25 9.26 0.50 0.57
C LEU A 25 10.53 1.27 0.20
N MET A 26 11.24 0.89 -0.86
CA MET A 26 12.39 1.66 -1.35
C MET A 26 11.95 3.06 -1.79
N VAL A 27 10.87 3.18 -2.57
CA VAL A 27 10.30 4.48 -2.97
C VAL A 27 9.88 5.28 -1.74
N VAL A 28 9.16 4.66 -0.80
CA VAL A 28 8.74 5.27 0.47
C VAL A 28 9.94 5.76 1.28
N GLY A 29 11.03 4.99 1.33
CA GLY A 29 12.26 5.35 2.02
C GLY A 29 12.92 6.59 1.44
N VAL A 30 13.00 6.69 0.11
CA VAL A 30 13.53 7.89 -0.56
C VAL A 30 12.62 9.09 -0.34
N LEU A 31 11.30 8.93 -0.45
CA LEU A 31 10.34 10.00 -0.14
C LEU A 31 10.43 10.48 1.31
N LYS A 32 10.66 9.57 2.26
CA LYS A 32 10.89 9.92 3.66
C LYS A 32 12.17 10.77 3.81
N ASN A 33 13.25 10.37 3.14
CA ASN A 33 14.50 11.14 3.12
C ASN A 33 14.30 12.54 2.52
N ILE A 34 13.53 12.66 1.42
CA ILE A 34 13.12 13.96 0.86
C ILE A 34 12.41 14.83 1.90
N ASN A 35 11.44 14.25 2.62
CA ASN A 35 10.70 14.97 3.64
C ASN A 35 11.61 15.46 4.79
N GLU A 36 12.61 14.67 5.18
CA GLU A 36 13.60 15.05 6.19
C GLU A 36 14.51 16.19 5.69
N GLN A 37 14.98 16.13 4.44
CA GLN A 37 15.77 17.20 3.83
C GLN A 37 14.96 18.50 3.71
N MET A 38 13.70 18.43 3.30
CA MET A 38 12.82 19.59 3.21
C MET A 38 12.59 20.26 4.57
N LYS A 39 12.42 19.46 5.64
CA LYS A 39 12.36 19.98 7.02
C LYS A 39 13.68 20.60 7.48
N SER A 40 14.81 20.04 7.06
CA SER A 40 16.13 20.62 7.35
C SER A 40 16.30 21.99 6.67
N ILE A 41 15.85 22.15 5.42
CA ILE A 41 15.85 23.45 4.72
C ILE A 41 14.98 24.47 5.47
N TYR A 42 13.79 24.06 5.93
CA TYR A 42 12.93 24.91 6.75
C TYR A 42 13.62 25.39 8.04
N CYS A 43 14.23 24.46 8.81
CA CYS A 43 14.93 24.81 10.04
C CYS A 43 16.18 25.66 9.79
N SER A 44 16.93 25.36 8.73
CA SER A 44 18.12 26.13 8.34
C SER A 44 17.73 27.55 7.94
N ASN A 45 16.68 27.76 7.13
CA ASN A 45 16.21 29.11 6.76
C ASN A 45 15.71 29.92 7.97
N ARG A 46 15.16 29.27 8.99
CA ARG A 46 14.77 29.94 10.24
C ARG A 46 15.97 30.38 11.08
N VAL A 47 17.10 29.68 11.02
CA VAL A 47 18.33 29.96 11.78
C VAL A 47 19.31 30.86 10.99
N ASN A 48 19.37 30.73 9.66
CA ASN A 48 20.24 31.52 8.76
C ASN A 48 19.75 32.93 8.47
N ALA A 49 18.67 33.39 9.11
CA ALA A 49 18.41 34.82 9.26
C ALA A 49 19.55 35.54 10.03
N GLN A 50 20.55 34.82 10.57
CA GLN A 50 21.62 35.40 11.37
C GLN A 50 23.06 35.14 10.88
N PHE A 51 23.38 34.11 10.10
CA PHE A 51 24.75 33.91 9.62
C PHE A 51 24.85 33.21 8.25
N ILE A 52 25.47 33.90 7.29
CA ILE A 52 25.83 33.35 5.98
C ILE A 52 26.96 32.33 6.16
N LYS A 53 26.75 31.05 5.82
CA LYS A 53 27.81 30.22 5.22
C LYS A 53 27.30 28.91 4.58
N VAL A 54 27.51 28.87 3.26
CA VAL A 54 27.85 27.76 2.36
C VAL A 54 28.11 26.41 3.05
N GLU A 55 27.11 25.55 3.11
CA GLU A 55 27.25 24.10 3.28
C GLU A 55 26.16 23.47 2.41
N LYS A 56 26.51 22.52 1.51
CA LYS A 56 25.69 21.97 0.41
C LYS A 56 24.16 21.98 0.71
N ILE A 57 23.51 23.10 0.44
CA ILE A 57 22.05 23.19 0.50
C ILE A 57 21.58 22.47 -0.76
N ILE A 58 21.11 21.25 -0.60
CA ILE A 58 20.35 20.58 -1.66
C ILE A 58 19.23 21.56 -2.02
N THR A 59 19.23 22.01 -3.27
CA THR A 59 18.28 23.02 -3.73
C THR A 59 16.89 22.39 -3.86
N LEU A 60 15.84 23.20 -3.72
CA LEU A 60 14.47 22.74 -3.88
C LEU A 60 14.25 22.05 -5.25
N ASN A 61 14.90 22.57 -6.29
CA ASN A 61 14.92 21.98 -7.63
C ASN A 61 15.51 20.55 -7.67
N GLN A 62 16.60 20.29 -6.91
CA GLN A 62 17.14 18.93 -6.82
C GLN A 62 16.18 17.97 -6.12
N ILE A 63 15.50 18.43 -5.07
CA ILE A 63 14.47 17.63 -4.37
C ILE A 63 13.30 17.32 -5.32
N GLU A 64 12.87 18.30 -6.09
CA GLU A 64 11.80 18.16 -7.07
C GLU A 64 12.14 17.09 -8.12
N VAL A 65 13.34 17.12 -8.70
CA VAL A 65 13.79 16.12 -9.69
C VAL A 65 13.76 14.71 -9.11
N VAL A 66 14.27 14.53 -7.88
CA VAL A 66 14.24 13.21 -7.22
C VAL A 66 12.80 12.77 -6.93
N TYR A 67 11.94 13.69 -6.51
CA TYR A 67 10.52 13.41 -6.24
C TYR A 67 9.79 12.93 -7.51
N VAL A 68 9.97 13.62 -8.64
CA VAL A 68 9.39 13.22 -9.93
C VAL A 68 9.87 11.81 -10.30
N HIS A 69 11.17 11.56 -10.19
CA HIS A 69 11.72 10.25 -10.52
C HIS A 69 11.15 9.15 -9.61
N MET A 70 10.92 9.42 -8.32
CA MET A 70 10.28 8.46 -7.42
C MET A 70 8.83 8.17 -7.80
N LEU A 71 8.09 9.15 -8.31
CA LEU A 71 6.71 8.93 -8.76
C LEU A 71 6.63 8.25 -10.13
N GLU A 72 7.63 8.44 -10.99
CA GLU A 72 7.81 7.61 -12.19
C GLU A 72 8.08 6.15 -11.80
N MET A 73 9.02 5.91 -10.88
CA MET A 73 9.31 4.56 -10.35
C MET A 73 8.08 3.92 -9.70
N LYS A 74 7.30 4.70 -8.94
CA LYS A 74 6.00 4.24 -8.43
C LYS A 74 5.11 3.73 -9.57
N ARG A 75 4.95 4.51 -10.65
CA ARG A 75 4.09 4.14 -11.79
C ARG A 75 4.57 2.88 -12.49
N GLU A 76 5.88 2.74 -12.69
CA GLU A 76 6.47 1.54 -13.30
C GLU A 76 6.28 0.29 -12.42
N ILE A 77 6.49 0.41 -11.11
CA ILE A 77 6.17 -0.66 -10.15
C ILE A 77 4.69 -1.03 -10.27
N ASN A 78 3.81 -0.04 -10.19
CA ASN A 78 2.37 -0.30 -10.26
C ASN A 78 1.97 -1.00 -11.58
N ARG A 79 2.50 -0.53 -12.71
CA ARG A 79 2.25 -1.12 -14.03
C ARG A 79 2.74 -2.57 -14.14
N ALA A 80 3.91 -2.87 -13.55
CA ALA A 80 4.50 -4.20 -13.57
C ALA A 80 3.71 -5.20 -12.68
N PHE A 81 3.22 -4.76 -11.53
CA PHE A 81 2.61 -5.65 -10.54
C PHE A 81 1.07 -5.66 -10.52
N GLN A 82 0.39 -4.69 -11.13
CA GLN A 82 -1.09 -4.57 -11.07
C GLN A 82 -1.83 -5.87 -11.46
N ALA A 83 -1.37 -6.58 -12.51
CA ALA A 83 -1.97 -7.85 -12.93
C ALA A 83 -1.79 -8.94 -11.87
N SER A 84 -0.58 -9.05 -11.32
CA SER A 84 -0.26 -10.03 -10.27
C SER A 84 -0.99 -9.73 -8.97
N ILE A 85 -1.13 -8.45 -8.61
CA ILE A 85 -1.87 -8.00 -7.44
C ILE A 85 -3.35 -8.36 -7.61
N LEU A 86 -3.94 -8.09 -8.77
CA LEU A 86 -5.32 -8.45 -9.07
C LEU A 86 -5.57 -9.96 -8.98
N ALA A 87 -4.72 -10.76 -9.63
CA ALA A 87 -4.81 -12.21 -9.58
C ALA A 87 -4.68 -12.73 -8.13
N THR A 88 -3.77 -12.15 -7.36
CA THR A 88 -3.60 -12.53 -5.95
C THR A 88 -4.80 -12.11 -5.10
N ALA A 89 -5.39 -10.93 -5.35
CA ALA A 89 -6.59 -10.47 -4.66
C ALA A 89 -7.76 -11.44 -4.85
N ILE A 90 -8.01 -11.84 -6.10
CA ILE A 90 -9.07 -12.80 -6.45
C ILE A 90 -8.80 -14.16 -5.79
N GLN A 91 -7.56 -14.66 -5.86
CA GLN A 91 -7.19 -15.92 -5.23
C GLN A 91 -7.34 -15.87 -3.70
N CYS A 92 -6.86 -14.81 -3.06
CA CYS A 92 -7.00 -14.61 -1.61
C CYS A 92 -8.49 -14.58 -1.22
N PHE A 93 -9.32 -13.83 -1.94
CA PHE A 93 -10.76 -13.77 -1.71
C PHE A 93 -11.41 -15.16 -1.80
N HIS A 94 -11.15 -15.87 -2.89
CA HIS A 94 -11.68 -17.22 -3.10
C HIS A 94 -11.25 -18.18 -1.98
N SER A 95 -9.97 -18.16 -1.60
CA SER A 95 -9.44 -18.99 -0.51
C SER A 95 -10.06 -18.63 0.83
N ILE A 96 -10.20 -17.34 1.18
CA ILE A 96 -10.83 -16.93 2.45
C ILE A 96 -12.27 -17.47 2.51
N VAL A 97 -13.05 -17.28 1.44
CA VAL A 97 -14.45 -17.75 1.41
C VAL A 97 -14.51 -19.28 1.47
N SER A 98 -13.67 -19.97 0.71
CA SER A 98 -13.67 -21.45 0.63
C SER A 98 -13.29 -22.09 1.97
N GLU A 99 -12.19 -21.67 2.58
CA GLU A 99 -11.74 -22.19 3.88
C GLU A 99 -12.74 -21.87 4.99
N SER A 100 -13.34 -20.67 4.97
CA SER A 100 -14.39 -20.30 5.94
C SER A 100 -15.65 -21.14 5.76
N HIS A 101 -16.03 -21.45 4.52
CA HIS A 101 -17.16 -22.31 4.22
C HIS A 101 -16.91 -23.77 4.64
N ILE A 102 -15.70 -24.29 4.41
CA ILE A 102 -15.29 -25.63 4.89
C ILE A 102 -15.40 -25.68 6.42
N LEU A 103 -14.88 -24.67 7.12
CA LEU A 103 -15.00 -24.54 8.57
C LEU A 103 -16.46 -24.54 9.02
N TYR A 104 -17.31 -23.72 8.40
CA TYR A 104 -18.74 -23.67 8.71
C TYR A 104 -19.41 -25.04 8.53
N HIS A 105 -19.27 -25.65 7.35
CA HIS A 105 -19.95 -26.90 7.03
C HIS A 105 -19.47 -28.04 7.95
N GLY A 106 -18.16 -28.17 8.13
CA GLY A 106 -17.62 -29.26 8.94
C GLY A 106 -17.81 -29.10 10.45
N LEU A 107 -17.90 -27.87 10.97
CA LEU A 107 -18.16 -27.63 12.40
C LEU A 107 -19.64 -27.62 12.77
N VAL A 108 -20.49 -27.03 11.92
CA VAL A 108 -21.89 -26.73 12.23
C VAL A 108 -22.86 -27.71 11.56
N VAL A 109 -22.54 -28.19 10.36
CA VAL A 109 -23.47 -29.05 9.59
C VAL A 109 -23.17 -30.52 9.83
N GLU A 110 -21.93 -30.95 9.64
CA GLU A 110 -21.57 -32.37 9.64
C GLU A 110 -20.92 -32.83 10.96
N HIS A 111 -20.34 -31.91 11.74
CA HIS A 111 -19.55 -32.21 12.94
C HIS A 111 -18.39 -33.20 12.68
N THR A 112 -17.81 -33.16 11.48
CA THR A 112 -16.80 -34.11 10.99
C THR A 112 -15.36 -33.61 11.12
N LEU A 113 -15.14 -32.32 11.35
CA LEU A 113 -13.80 -31.74 11.37
C LEU A 113 -13.04 -32.03 12.66
N THR A 114 -11.76 -32.41 12.50
CA THR A 114 -10.85 -32.55 13.63
C THR A 114 -10.30 -31.19 14.06
N THR A 115 -9.77 -31.10 15.29
CA THR A 115 -9.08 -29.88 15.76
C THR A 115 -7.91 -29.48 14.84
N HIS A 116 -7.22 -30.47 14.27
CA HIS A 116 -6.14 -30.22 13.31
C HIS A 116 -6.66 -29.51 12.05
N ASP A 117 -7.79 -29.94 11.50
CA ASP A 117 -8.36 -29.34 10.29
C ASP A 117 -8.81 -27.90 10.54
N VAL A 118 -9.38 -27.63 11.71
CA VAL A 118 -9.77 -26.28 12.13
C VAL A 118 -8.55 -25.36 12.21
N CYS A 119 -7.48 -25.82 12.85
CA CYS A 119 -6.23 -25.06 12.92
C CYS A 119 -5.64 -24.82 11.53
N ASN A 120 -5.62 -25.84 10.66
CA ASN A 120 -5.11 -25.72 9.31
C ASN A 120 -5.88 -24.66 8.50
N CYS A 121 -7.21 -24.74 8.44
CA CYS A 121 -8.04 -23.77 7.72
C CYS A 121 -7.85 -22.35 8.26
N SER A 122 -7.77 -22.19 9.59
CA SER A 122 -7.54 -20.89 10.24
C SER A 122 -6.19 -20.29 9.86
N ILE A 123 -5.12 -21.10 9.84
CA ILE A 123 -3.78 -20.67 9.42
C ILE A 123 -3.81 -20.23 7.95
N TRP A 124 -4.50 -20.97 7.08
CA TRP A 124 -4.64 -20.61 5.67
C TRP A 124 -5.37 -19.28 5.49
N ILE A 125 -6.46 -19.04 6.22
CA ILE A 125 -7.19 -17.75 6.18
C ILE A 125 -6.27 -16.60 6.62
N VAL A 126 -5.59 -16.75 7.75
CA VAL A 126 -4.65 -15.73 8.26
C VAL A 126 -3.55 -15.44 7.23
N TYR A 127 -3.02 -16.48 6.59
CA TYR A 127 -2.01 -16.34 5.54
C TYR A 127 -2.51 -15.51 4.35
N GLN A 128 -3.76 -15.70 3.90
CA GLN A 128 -4.34 -14.86 2.84
C GLN A 128 -4.54 -13.40 3.30
N LEU A 129 -4.99 -13.19 4.54
CA LEU A 129 -5.19 -11.86 5.11
C LEU A 129 -3.88 -11.07 5.21
N ILE A 130 -2.77 -11.73 5.57
CA ILE A 130 -1.44 -11.12 5.60
C ILE A 130 -1.04 -10.59 4.21
N LYS A 131 -1.28 -11.38 3.14
CA LYS A 131 -0.97 -10.93 1.77
C LYS A 131 -1.74 -9.67 1.38
N ILE A 132 -3.06 -9.65 1.64
CA ILE A 132 -3.90 -8.48 1.38
C ILE A 132 -3.44 -7.27 2.21
N TYR A 133 -3.14 -7.50 3.49
CA TYR A 133 -2.66 -6.45 4.39
C TYR A 133 -1.34 -5.83 3.91
N ILE A 134 -0.35 -6.65 3.49
CA ILE A 134 0.94 -6.17 2.98
C ILE A 134 0.74 -5.26 1.75
N ILE A 135 -0.13 -5.67 0.82
CA ILE A 135 -0.45 -4.88 -0.38
C ILE A 135 -1.04 -3.52 0.02
N SER A 136 -2.10 -3.51 0.84
CA SER A 136 -2.77 -2.28 1.29
C SER A 136 -1.89 -1.36 2.13
N CYS A 137 -1.05 -1.95 2.98
CA CYS A 137 -0.13 -1.22 3.86
C CYS A 137 0.88 -0.45 3.02
N SER A 138 1.43 -1.07 1.97
CA SER A 138 2.41 -0.43 1.08
C SER A 138 1.87 0.85 0.41
N GLY A 139 0.65 0.80 -0.15
CA GLY A 139 0.04 1.97 -0.79
C GLY A 139 -0.36 3.04 0.23
N SER A 140 -0.81 2.63 1.42
CA SER A 140 -1.14 3.55 2.52
C SER A 140 0.11 4.32 2.98
N MET A 141 1.24 3.62 3.17
CA MET A 141 2.51 4.24 3.56
C MET A 141 2.99 5.25 2.51
N LEU A 142 2.87 4.91 1.22
CA LEU A 142 3.25 5.80 0.13
C LEU A 142 2.39 7.08 0.12
N LYS A 143 1.07 6.93 0.18
CA LYS A 143 0.11 8.05 0.24
C LYS A 143 0.39 8.95 1.44
N GLU A 144 0.70 8.36 2.59
CA GLU A 144 1.06 9.09 3.80
C GLU A 144 2.35 9.91 3.62
N GLN A 145 3.41 9.34 3.03
CA GLN A 145 4.66 10.07 2.83
C GLN A 145 4.49 11.24 1.85
N VAL A 146 3.76 11.05 0.75
CA VAL A 146 3.49 12.15 -0.18
C VAL A 146 2.70 13.26 0.52
N SER A 147 1.70 12.92 1.33
CA SER A 147 0.97 13.90 2.15
C SER A 147 1.87 14.64 3.14
N LYS A 148 2.85 13.96 3.73
CA LYS A 148 3.84 14.59 4.64
C LYS A 148 4.75 15.57 3.90
N ILE A 149 5.22 15.22 2.69
CA ILE A 149 6.03 16.12 1.86
C ILE A 149 5.22 17.37 1.49
N GLY A 150 3.98 17.21 1.02
CA GLY A 150 3.11 18.35 0.69
C GLY A 150 2.90 19.30 1.87
N ARG A 151 2.71 18.75 3.08
CA ARG A 151 2.62 19.54 4.32
C ARG A 151 3.93 20.26 4.66
N SER A 152 5.06 19.57 4.53
CA SER A 152 6.39 20.16 4.78
C SER A 152 6.70 21.29 3.79
N LEU A 153 6.29 21.15 2.52
CA LEU A 153 6.48 22.15 1.48
C LEU A 153 5.68 23.42 1.78
N HIS A 154 4.42 23.29 2.19
CA HIS A 154 3.57 24.43 2.54
C HIS A 154 4.08 25.23 3.75
N ASN A 155 4.85 24.58 4.63
CA ASN A 155 5.46 25.24 5.79
C ASN A 155 6.70 26.08 5.45
N ILE A 156 7.24 25.96 4.22
CA ILE A 156 8.33 26.82 3.75
C ILE A 156 7.73 28.21 3.49
N LEU A 157 7.80 29.10 4.49
CA LEU A 157 7.43 30.50 4.34
C LEU A 157 8.53 31.22 3.53
N PRO A 158 8.22 31.70 2.31
CA PRO A 158 9.16 32.51 1.57
C PRO A 158 9.29 33.88 2.24
N GLY A 159 10.52 34.35 2.43
CA GLY A 159 10.77 35.71 2.88
C GLY A 159 10.21 36.72 1.87
N LYS A 160 9.88 37.94 2.34
CA LYS A 160 9.27 39.01 1.51
C LYS A 160 10.08 39.37 0.25
N ASP A 161 11.38 39.04 0.21
CA ASP A 161 12.29 39.38 -0.89
C ASP A 161 12.70 38.19 -1.79
N ASP A 162 12.21 36.96 -1.53
CA ASP A 162 12.62 35.78 -2.30
C ASP A 162 11.51 35.28 -3.24
N ALA A 163 11.17 36.12 -4.23
CA ALA A 163 10.16 35.83 -5.24
C ALA A 163 10.46 34.55 -6.03
N ARG A 164 11.75 34.21 -6.18
CA ARG A 164 12.19 32.98 -6.84
C ARG A 164 11.83 31.75 -6.01
N LEU A 165 12.15 31.74 -4.71
CA LEU A 165 11.79 30.64 -3.82
C LEU A 165 10.26 30.47 -3.73
N TYR A 166 9.50 31.57 -3.70
CA TYR A 166 8.04 31.52 -3.74
C TYR A 166 7.53 30.77 -4.99
N LEU A 167 8.05 31.12 -6.18
CA LEU A 167 7.67 30.47 -7.43
C LEU A 167 8.05 28.99 -7.47
N GLU A 168 9.24 28.62 -6.98
CA GLU A 168 9.67 27.22 -6.90
C GLU A 168 8.80 26.40 -5.93
N VAL A 169 8.45 26.95 -4.76
CA VAL A 169 7.53 26.29 -3.81
C VAL A 169 6.12 26.13 -4.40
N GLN A 170 5.61 27.16 -5.07
CA GLN A 170 4.30 27.11 -5.72
C GLN A 170 4.28 26.08 -6.87
N HIS A 171 5.34 26.04 -7.69
CA HIS A 171 5.50 25.06 -8.76
C HIS A 171 5.45 23.63 -8.21
N PHE A 172 6.29 23.35 -7.21
CA PHE A 172 6.36 22.03 -6.62
C PHE A 172 5.06 21.65 -5.90
N SER A 173 4.40 22.61 -5.23
CA SER A 173 3.12 22.35 -4.56
C SER A 173 2.02 21.98 -5.56
N SER A 174 1.97 22.66 -6.70
CA SER A 174 1.08 22.31 -7.81
C SER A 174 1.37 20.90 -8.31
N MET A 175 2.65 20.56 -8.52
CA MET A 175 3.05 19.23 -8.97
C MET A 175 2.60 18.12 -8.00
N ILE A 176 2.79 18.29 -6.69
CA ILE A 176 2.34 17.32 -5.68
C ILE A 176 0.81 17.13 -5.73
N LEU A 177 0.07 18.22 -5.96
CA LEU A 177 -1.39 18.19 -6.04
C LEU A 177 -1.88 17.42 -7.29
N TYR A 178 -1.22 17.63 -8.44
CA TYR A 178 -1.60 17.01 -9.71
C TYR A 178 -1.08 15.58 -9.87
N GLN A 179 0.03 15.22 -9.23
CA GLN A 179 0.56 13.86 -9.32
C GLN A 179 -0.17 12.92 -8.38
N ASN A 180 -0.96 12.00 -8.95
CA ASN A 180 -1.68 11.00 -8.18
C ASN A 180 -0.70 10.07 -7.43
N ALA A 181 -0.62 10.24 -6.10
CA ALA A 181 0.21 9.44 -5.21
C ALA A 181 -0.37 8.04 -4.94
N GLU A 182 -1.64 7.81 -5.29
CA GLU A 182 -2.33 6.56 -5.00
C GLU A 182 -1.78 5.43 -5.87
N MET A 183 -1.64 4.26 -5.26
CA MET A 183 -1.39 3.00 -5.98
C MET A 183 -2.75 2.42 -6.36
N THR A 184 -2.98 2.16 -7.63
CA THR A 184 -4.27 1.67 -8.14
C THR A 184 -4.06 0.42 -9.00
N VAL A 185 -5.01 -0.51 -8.99
CA VAL A 185 -4.99 -1.63 -9.94
C VAL A 185 -5.85 -1.27 -11.13
N TYR A 186 -5.24 -1.05 -12.30
CA TYR A 186 -5.92 -0.62 -13.54
C TYR A 186 -6.90 0.55 -13.34
N ASP A 187 -6.60 1.44 -12.38
CA ASP A 187 -7.46 2.57 -11.98
C ASP A 187 -8.87 2.19 -11.48
N PHE A 188 -9.13 0.90 -11.18
CA PHE A 188 -10.42 0.45 -10.64
C PHE A 188 -10.53 0.69 -9.13
N PHE A 189 -9.49 0.36 -8.37
CA PHE A 189 -9.49 0.51 -6.92
C PHE A 189 -8.10 0.87 -6.36
N PRO A 190 -8.04 1.69 -5.30
CA PRO A 190 -6.80 2.04 -4.63
C PRO A 190 -6.31 0.88 -3.75
N LEU A 191 -4.99 0.72 -3.66
CA LEU A 191 -4.29 -0.25 -2.80
C LEU A 191 -3.97 0.36 -1.44
N ASP A 192 -5.00 0.87 -0.75
CA ASP A 192 -4.88 1.43 0.59
C ASP A 192 -5.71 0.65 1.62
N ALA A 193 -5.83 1.14 2.85
CA ALA A 193 -6.60 0.48 3.91
C ALA A 193 -8.05 0.14 3.49
N THR A 194 -8.64 0.90 2.56
CA THR A 194 -9.98 0.66 2.02
C THR A 194 -10.02 -0.65 1.23
N PHE A 195 -8.93 -1.03 0.56
CA PHE A 195 -8.84 -2.30 -0.16
C PHE A 195 -9.00 -3.50 0.78
N THR A 196 -8.26 -3.52 1.89
CA THR A 196 -8.39 -4.58 2.90
C THR A 196 -9.81 -4.65 3.45
N PHE A 197 -10.38 -3.49 3.79
CA PHE A 197 -11.75 -3.41 4.31
C PHE A 197 -12.76 -3.99 3.31
N ASN A 198 -12.64 -3.61 2.03
CA ASN A 198 -13.55 -4.08 0.99
C ASN A 198 -13.44 -5.59 0.75
N VAL A 199 -12.22 -6.14 0.69
CA VAL A 199 -12.01 -7.59 0.51
C VAL A 199 -12.59 -8.39 1.68
N ILE A 200 -12.34 -7.97 2.92
CA ILE A 200 -12.87 -8.65 4.12
C ILE A 200 -14.40 -8.54 4.16
N SER A 201 -14.94 -7.35 3.93
CA SER A 201 -16.39 -7.13 3.96
C SER A 201 -17.11 -7.96 2.90
N ALA A 202 -16.56 -8.00 1.68
CA ALA A 202 -17.09 -8.85 0.62
C ALA A 202 -17.02 -10.34 1.00
N ALA A 203 -15.91 -10.80 1.59
CA ALA A 203 -15.77 -12.20 1.98
C ALA A 203 -16.79 -12.58 3.06
N VAL A 204 -16.96 -11.75 4.09
CA VAL A 204 -17.97 -11.93 5.14
C VAL A 204 -19.37 -11.98 4.55
N MET A 205 -19.71 -11.05 3.65
CA MET A 205 -21.01 -11.01 2.98
C MET A 205 -21.29 -12.30 2.21
N TYR A 206 -20.31 -12.80 1.43
CA TYR A 206 -20.45 -14.05 0.70
C TYR A 206 -20.61 -15.26 1.63
N ILE A 207 -19.85 -15.32 2.73
CA ILE A 207 -19.99 -16.38 3.73
C ILE A 207 -21.40 -16.37 4.33
N VAL A 208 -21.92 -15.20 4.72
CA VAL A 208 -23.29 -15.07 5.24
C VAL A 208 -24.32 -15.56 4.23
N MET A 209 -24.18 -15.21 2.95
CA MET A 209 -25.07 -15.69 1.90
C MET A 209 -25.03 -17.22 1.77
N LEU A 210 -23.85 -17.83 1.79
CA LEU A 210 -23.71 -19.30 1.73
C LEU A 210 -24.39 -19.98 2.92
N VAL A 211 -24.18 -19.46 4.13
CA VAL A 211 -24.83 -19.95 5.35
C VAL A 211 -26.35 -19.84 5.25
N GLN A 212 -26.88 -18.74 4.71
CA GLN A 212 -28.32 -18.55 4.53
C GLN A 212 -28.91 -19.54 3.51
N PHE A 213 -28.21 -19.82 2.42
CA PHE A 213 -28.65 -20.82 1.45
C PHE A 213 -28.73 -22.22 2.06
N ASP A 214 -27.76 -22.59 2.89
CA ASP A 214 -27.75 -23.89 3.57
C ASP A 214 -28.86 -23.99 4.64
N ALA A 215 -29.10 -22.91 5.40
CA ALA A 215 -30.20 -22.86 6.37
C ALA A 215 -31.56 -23.01 5.69
N THR A 216 -31.75 -22.38 4.52
CA THR A 216 -33.00 -22.44 3.76
C THR A 216 -33.26 -23.83 3.18
N LYS A 217 -32.21 -24.58 2.80
CA LYS A 217 -32.36 -25.97 2.32
C LYS A 217 -32.74 -26.98 3.41
N LYS A 218 -32.50 -26.66 4.69
CA LYS A 218 -32.83 -27.53 5.83
C LYS A 218 -34.23 -27.29 6.42
N SER A 219 -34.93 -26.24 5.98
CA SER A 219 -36.33 -25.95 6.32
C SER A 219 -37.30 -26.55 5.31
#